data_AF-A0A961YXV4-F1
#
_entry.id   AF-A0A961YXV4-F1
#
_cell.length_a   1.000
_cell.length_b   1.000
_cell.length_c   1.000
_cell.angle_alpha   90.00
_cell.angle_beta   90.00
_cell.angle_gamma   90.00
#
_symmetry.space_group_name_H-M   'P 1'
#
loop_
_entity.id
_entity.type
_entity.pdbx_description
1 polymer ?
#
loop_
_entity_poly.entity_id
_entity_poly.type
_entity_poly.pdbx_seq_one_letter_code
_entity_poly.pdbx_strand_id
1 'polypeptide(L)'
;LKSVLDAYTARDLAAAHAVWERDDEIDAMYTSLFRDLLTYMMEDPRNITFCLHLLFCGKNLERIGDHATNIAETVHYMITGVPLTDERPKKDLTSSTAIEYPQSPK
;
A
#
# COMPACT_ATOMS: atom_id res chain seq x y z
N LEU A 1 12.00 -1.49 -0.96
CA LEU A 1 12.84 -2.59 -1.49
C LEU A 1 14.30 -2.51 -1.06
N LYS A 2 15.07 -1.46 -1.41
CA LYS A 2 16.48 -1.36 -0.99
C LYS A 2 16.68 -1.58 0.52
N SER A 3 15.91 -0.86 1.33
CA SER A 3 16.01 -0.93 2.80
C SER A 3 15.83 -2.34 3.37
N VAL A 4 14.96 -3.17 2.78
CA VAL A 4 14.76 -4.55 3.28
C VAL A 4 15.88 -5.49 2.86
N LEU A 5 16.51 -5.24 1.71
CA LEU A 5 17.69 -5.99 1.27
C LEU A 5 18.92 -5.62 2.10
N ASP A 6 19.04 -4.34 2.46
CA ASP A 6 20.08 -3.86 3.37
C ASP A 6 19.88 -4.49 4.77
N ALA A 7 18.64 -4.51 5.28
CA ALA A 7 18.29 -5.16 6.56
C ALA A 7 18.61 -6.66 6.56
N TYR A 8 18.28 -7.37 5.47
CA TYR A 8 18.63 -8.78 5.30
C TYR A 8 20.14 -9.00 5.35
N THR A 9 20.90 -8.22 4.57
CA THR A 9 22.35 -8.36 4.46
C THR A 9 23.05 -8.08 5.79
N ALA A 10 22.59 -7.05 6.51
CA ALA A 10 23.14 -6.65 7.80
C ALA A 10 22.63 -7.50 8.99
N ARG A 11 21.63 -8.38 8.76
CA ARG A 11 20.84 -9.03 9.83
C ARG A 11 20.31 -8.01 10.86
N ASP A 12 19.81 -6.89 10.36
CA ASP A 12 19.29 -5.80 11.18
C ASP A 12 17.79 -5.96 11.39
N LEU A 13 17.43 -6.40 12.59
CA LEU A 13 16.05 -6.62 13.01
C LEU A 13 15.24 -5.32 13.06
N ALA A 14 15.86 -4.22 13.51
CA ALA A 14 15.19 -2.94 13.64
C ALA A 14 14.88 -2.34 12.26
N ALA A 15 15.82 -2.46 11.32
CA ALA A 15 15.60 -2.03 9.95
C ALA A 15 14.50 -2.84 9.25
N ALA A 16 14.42 -4.16 9.50
CA ALA A 16 13.34 -4.99 8.98
C ALA A 16 11.97 -4.54 9.54
N HIS A 17 11.86 -4.32 10.85
CA HIS A 17 10.65 -3.77 11.47
C HIS A 17 10.24 -2.43 10.89
N ALA A 18 11.19 -1.51 10.69
CA ALA A 18 10.89 -0.21 10.11
C ALA A 18 10.36 -0.30 8.68
N VAL A 19 10.77 -1.29 7.89
CA VAL A 19 10.16 -1.54 6.57
C VAL A 19 8.73 -2.05 6.71
N TRP A 20 8.51 -2.99 7.63
CA TRP A 20 7.20 -3.57 7.90
C TRP A 20 6.17 -2.51 8.33
N GLU A 21 6.55 -1.57 9.20
CA GLU A 21 5.68 -0.48 9.64
C GLU A 21 5.37 0.54 8.54
N ARG A 22 6.36 0.86 7.69
CA ARG A 22 6.21 1.89 6.64
C ARG A 22 5.27 1.50 5.52
N ASP A 23 4.97 0.22 5.37
CA ASP A 23 4.08 -0.23 4.31
C ASP A 23 2.63 0.26 4.52
N ASP A 24 2.20 0.47 5.77
CA ASP A 24 0.90 1.09 6.09
C ASP A 24 0.73 2.47 5.44
N GLU A 25 1.83 3.23 5.28
CA GLU A 25 1.81 4.51 4.57
C GLU A 25 1.52 4.31 3.07
N ILE A 26 2.03 3.23 2.46
CA ILE A 26 1.79 2.91 1.05
C ILE A 26 0.32 2.51 0.82
N ASP A 27 -0.23 1.67 1.70
CA ASP A 27 -1.65 1.28 1.68
C ASP A 27 -2.57 2.50 1.82
N ALA A 28 -2.25 3.41 2.74
CA ALA A 28 -3.00 4.65 2.94
C ALA A 28 -2.92 5.58 1.71
N MET A 29 -1.72 5.75 1.13
CA MET A 29 -1.54 6.53 -0.09
C MET A 29 -2.31 5.94 -1.27
N TYR A 30 -2.29 4.62 -1.44
CA TYR A 30 -3.06 3.94 -2.49
C TYR A 30 -4.57 4.16 -2.30
N THR A 31 -5.08 4.08 -1.06
CA THR A 31 -6.49 4.33 -0.75
C THR A 31 -6.90 5.78 -1.05
N SER A 32 -6.03 6.75 -0.75
CA SER A 32 -6.26 8.17 -1.10
C SER A 32 -6.29 8.37 -2.61
N LEU A 33 -5.28 7.86 -3.32
CA LEU A 33 -5.20 7.92 -4.78
C LEU A 33 -6.44 7.30 -5.43
N PHE A 34 -6.93 6.18 -4.91
CA PHE A 34 -8.14 5.53 -5.41
C PHE A 34 -9.36 6.46 -5.36
N ARG A 35 -9.56 7.18 -4.25
CA ARG A 35 -10.67 8.13 -4.08
C ARG A 35 -10.54 9.35 -4.99
N ASP A 36 -9.33 9.88 -5.12
CA ASP A 36 -9.07 11.04 -5.99
C ASP A 36 -9.36 10.68 -7.45
N LEU A 37 -8.87 9.52 -7.91
CA LEU A 37 -9.08 9.06 -9.27
C LEU A 37 -10.56 8.80 -9.58
N LEU A 38 -11.33 8.23 -8.65
CA LEU A 38 -12.78 8.11 -8.83
C LEU A 38 -13.46 9.47 -8.95
N THR A 39 -13.04 10.47 -8.17
CA THR A 39 -13.56 11.84 -8.27
C THR A 39 -13.29 12.44 -9.66
N TYR A 40 -12.07 12.29 -10.19
CA TYR A 40 -11.72 12.74 -11.54
C TYR A 40 -12.49 12.03 -12.66
N MET A 41 -12.81 10.74 -12.49
CA MET A 41 -13.66 9.99 -13.43
C MET A 41 -15.11 10.47 -13.40
N MET A 42 -15.61 10.85 -12.21
CA MET A 42 -16.97 11.36 -12.02
C MET A 42 -17.13 12.79 -12.56
N GLU A 43 -16.10 13.62 -12.47
CA GLU A 43 -16.10 15.00 -13.00
C GLU A 43 -16.15 15.01 -14.54
N ASP A 44 -15.39 14.13 -15.20
CA ASP A 44 -15.39 13.98 -16.66
C ASP A 44 -15.14 12.52 -17.08
N PRO A 45 -16.13 11.83 -17.69
CA PRO A 45 -15.99 10.45 -18.16
C PRO A 45 -14.84 10.22 -19.15
N ARG A 46 -14.33 11.26 -19.82
CA ARG A 46 -13.16 11.16 -20.71
C ARG A 46 -11.88 10.80 -19.95
N ASN A 47 -11.84 11.01 -18.63
CA ASN A 47 -10.72 10.67 -17.77
C ASN A 47 -10.67 9.20 -17.36
N ILE A 48 -11.72 8.40 -17.61
CA ILE A 48 -11.85 7.02 -17.13
C ILE A 48 -10.65 6.16 -17.53
N THR A 49 -10.28 6.14 -18.81
CA THR A 49 -9.17 5.29 -19.30
C THR A 49 -7.84 5.66 -18.65
N PHE A 50 -7.54 6.96 -18.56
CA PHE A 50 -6.31 7.44 -17.94
C PHE A 50 -6.25 7.10 -16.45
N CYS A 51 -7.34 7.39 -15.71
CA CYS A 51 -7.42 7.12 -14.29
C CYS A 51 -7.34 5.62 -13.98
N LEU A 52 -7.89 4.75 -14.85
CA LEU A 52 -7.78 3.30 -14.69
C LEU A 52 -6.33 2.81 -14.84
N HIS A 53 -5.57 3.35 -15.80
CA HIS A 53 -4.15 3.02 -15.92
C HIS A 53 -3.35 3.48 -14.69
N LEU A 54 -3.66 4.66 -14.13
CA LEU A 54 -3.05 5.12 -12.89
C LEU A 54 -3.40 4.24 -11.68
N LEU A 55 -4.65 3.75 -11.59
CA LEU A 55 -5.05 2.77 -10.58
C LEU A 55 -4.21 1.50 -10.66
N PHE A 56 -3.97 0.98 -11.86
CA PHE A 56 -3.09 -0.17 -12.05
C PHE A 56 -1.65 0.13 -11.62
N CYS A 57 -1.11 1.30 -11.97
CA CYS A 57 0.22 1.71 -11.48
C CYS A 57 0.26 1.76 -9.95
N GLY A 58 -0.72 2.41 -9.31
CA GLY A 58 -0.83 2.48 -7.85
C GLY A 58 -0.91 1.10 -7.20
N LYS A 59 -1.73 0.20 -7.74
CA LYS A 59 -1.84 -1.17 -7.20
C LYS A 59 -0.56 -1.98 -7.39
N ASN A 60 0.19 -1.77 -8.47
CA ASN A 60 1.50 -2.41 -8.64
C ASN A 60 2.52 -1.90 -7.62
N LEU A 61 2.48 -0.61 -7.25
CA LEU A 61 3.32 -0.06 -6.20
C LEU A 61 2.98 -0.64 -4.83
N GLU A 62 1.69 -0.75 -4.49
CA GLU A 62 1.23 -1.41 -3.25
C GLU A 62 1.70 -2.87 -3.19
N ARG A 63 1.59 -3.62 -4.28
CA ARG A 63 2.12 -5.00 -4.35
C ARG A 63 3.62 -5.10 -4.11
N ILE A 64 4.40 -4.13 -4.60
CA ILE A 64 5.85 -4.08 -4.34
C ILE A 64 6.13 -3.80 -2.86
N GLY A 65 5.32 -2.96 -2.22
CA GLY A 65 5.34 -2.74 -0.78
C GLY A 65 5.07 -4.03 0.00
N ASP A 66 3.96 -4.71 -0.33
CA ASP A 66 3.59 -6.01 0.23
C ASP A 66 4.72 -7.05 0.13
N HIS A 67 5.40 -7.11 -1.03
CA HIS A 67 6.57 -7.98 -1.19
C HIS A 67 7.75 -7.59 -0.31
N ALA A 68 8.01 -6.28 -0.13
CA ALA A 68 9.05 -5.83 0.79
C ALA A 68 8.71 -6.21 2.24
N THR A 69 7.45 -6.14 2.63
CA THR A 69 6.98 -6.58 3.96
C THR A 69 7.18 -8.07 4.17
N ASN A 70 6.80 -8.92 3.21
CA ASN A 70 7.00 -10.37 3.32
C ASN A 70 8.49 -10.73 3.49
N ILE A 71 9.39 -9.99 2.81
CA ILE A 71 10.83 -10.16 3.01
C ILE A 71 11.23 -9.71 4.43
N ALA A 72 10.71 -8.59 4.93
CA ALA A 72 11.00 -8.11 6.29
C ALA A 72 10.56 -9.12 7.37
N GLU A 73 9.39 -9.73 7.22
CA GLU A 73 8.92 -10.81 8.10
C GLU A 73 9.84 -12.03 8.06
N THR A 74 10.32 -12.38 6.86
CA THR A 74 11.31 -13.46 6.69
C THR A 74 12.63 -13.12 7.39
N VAL A 75 13.11 -11.87 7.26
CA VAL A 75 14.31 -11.39 7.95
C VAL A 75 14.15 -11.46 9.46
N HIS A 76 13.02 -11.01 10.00
CA HIS A 76 12.69 -11.12 11.41
C HIS A 76 12.81 -12.58 11.88
N TYR A 77 12.12 -13.50 11.20
CA TYR A 77 12.14 -14.92 11.54
C TYR A 77 13.55 -15.52 11.49
N MET A 78 14.36 -15.16 10.48
CA MET A 78 15.73 -15.65 10.35
C MET A 78 16.66 -15.18 11.48
N ILE A 79 16.36 -14.06 12.14
CA ILE A 79 17.16 -13.50 13.24
C ILE A 79 16.66 -14.03 14.59
N THR A 80 15.35 -14.03 14.81
CA THR A 80 14.73 -14.32 16.12
C THR A 80 14.32 -15.79 16.29
N GLY A 81 14.10 -16.50 15.18
CA GLY A 81 13.52 -17.85 15.17
C GLY A 81 12.00 -17.88 15.45
N VAL A 82 11.36 -16.71 15.57
CA VAL A 82 9.93 -16.56 15.92
C VAL A 82 9.23 -15.79 14.81
N PRO A 83 8.04 -16.22 14.34
CA PRO A 83 7.30 -15.48 13.34
C PRO A 83 6.83 -14.14 13.90
N LEU A 84 6.77 -13.12 13.04
CA LEU A 84 6.18 -11.84 13.39
C LEU A 84 4.64 -12.02 13.42
N THR A 85 4.06 -12.11 14.61
CA THR A 85 2.62 -12.43 14.80
C THR A 85 1.72 -11.22 14.98
N ASP A 86 2.30 -10.02 15.08
CA ASP A 86 1.52 -8.80 15.24
C ASP A 86 0.62 -8.59 14.03
N GLU A 87 -0.66 -8.24 14.27
CA GLU A 87 -1.57 -7.89 13.20
C GLU A 87 -0.99 -6.68 12.46
N ARG A 88 -0.65 -6.90 11.20
CA ARG A 88 -0.17 -5.84 10.33
C ARG A 88 -1.27 -4.79 10.19
N PRO A 89 -0.98 -3.50 10.40
CA PRO A 89 -1.90 -2.43 10.09
C PRO A 89 -2.04 -2.36 8.55
N LYS A 90 -3.01 -3.11 7.99
CA LYS A 90 -3.42 -2.97 6.59
C LYS A 90 -4.56 -1.96 6.54
N LYS A 91 -4.37 -0.88 5.78
CA LYS A 91 -5.38 0.17 5.57
C LYS A 91 -6.01 0.16 4.18
N ASP A 92 -5.96 -0.97 3.46
CA ASP A 92 -6.71 -1.10 2.21
C ASP A 92 -8.22 -1.11 2.48
N LEU A 93 -8.83 0.05 2.26
CA LEU A 93 -10.28 0.27 2.38
C LEU A 93 -10.94 0.45 1.01
N THR A 94 -10.25 0.13 -0.08
CA THR A 94 -10.76 0.39 -1.44
C THR A 94 -12.02 -0.43 -1.75
N SER A 95 -12.12 -1.64 -1.21
CA SER A 95 -13.28 -2.54 -1.36
C SER A 95 -14.56 -2.04 -0.69
N SER A 96 -14.45 -1.15 0.30
CA SER A 96 -15.57 -0.60 1.09
C SER A 96 -15.70 0.91 0.97
N THR A 97 -14.91 1.55 0.08
CA THR A 97 -14.91 3.00 -0.10
C THR A 97 -16.24 3.44 -0.72
N ALA A 98 -17.07 4.09 0.10
CA ALA A 98 -18.24 4.82 -0.36
C ALA A 98 -17.81 6.22 -0.81
N ILE A 99 -18.17 6.60 -2.03
CA ILE A 99 -18.04 7.99 -2.50
C ILE A 99 -19.42 8.62 -2.49
N GLU A 100 -19.56 9.70 -1.74
CA GLU A 100 -20.79 10.50 -1.74
C GLU A 100 -20.94 11.19 -3.09
N TYR A 101 -22.08 10.98 -3.75
CA TYR A 101 -22.38 11.66 -5.00
C TYR A 101 -22.70 13.13 -4.69
N PRO A 102 -22.00 14.12 -5.28
CA PRO A 102 -22.41 15.51 -5.16
C PRO A 102 -23.82 15.63 -5.75
N GLN A 103 -24.77 16.06 -4.94
CA GLN A 103 -26.16 16.24 -5.38
C GLN A 103 -26.16 17.20 -6.57
N SER A 104 -26.74 16.80 -7.70
CA SER A 104 -26.87 17.66 -8.86
C SER A 104 -27.52 18.99 -8.45
N PRO A 105 -26.95 20.16 -8.81
CA PRO A 105 -27.65 21.41 -8.60
C PRO A 105 -28.96 21.38 -9.40
N LYS A 106 -30.07 21.69 -8.72
CA LYS A 106 -31.41 21.80 -9.33
C LYS A 106 -31.45 22.91 -10.38
#